data_AF-A0A4U7DD23-F1
#
_entry.id   AF-A0A4U7DD23-F1
#
_cell.length_a   1.000
_cell.length_b   1.000
_cell.length_c   1.000
_cell.angle_alpha   90.00
_cell.angle_beta   90.00
_cell.angle_gamma   90.00
#
_symmetry.space_group_name_H-M   'P 1'
#
loop_
_entity.id
_entity.type
_entity.pdbx_description
1 polymer ?
#
loop_
_entity_poly.entity_id
_entity_poly.type
_entity_poly.pdbx_seq_one_letter_code
_entity_poly.pdbx_strand_id
1 'polypeptide(L)' 'MSGRTSKPTVGALRETAEPSSLPVALTRLAWTLFAASVAVLVARLRLGGVWEIPGAVAVDGLTVLMWVVVTFFSGIVHSY' A
#
# COMPACT_ATOMS: atom_id res chain seq x y z
N MET A 1 1.30 56.69 32.00
CA MET A 1 0.85 55.28 32.06
C MET A 1 1.37 54.56 30.83
N SER A 2 2.43 53.77 30.95
CA SER A 2 3.09 53.12 29.81
C SER A 2 2.38 51.80 29.48
N GLY A 3 1.70 51.76 28.33
CA GLY A 3 1.08 50.56 27.79
C GLY A 3 2.12 49.50 27.47
N ARG A 4 2.14 48.42 28.26
CA ARG A 4 3.00 47.26 28.05
C ARG A 4 2.35 46.39 26.97
N THR A 5 2.73 46.59 25.71
CA THR A 5 2.37 45.68 24.62
C THR A 5 3.16 44.39 24.76
N SER A 6 2.63 43.44 25.53
CA SER A 6 3.11 42.05 25.51
C SER A 6 2.83 41.46 24.12
N LYS A 7 3.88 41.29 23.31
CA LYS A 7 3.82 40.45 22.11
C LYS A 7 3.50 39.02 22.56
N PRO A 8 2.45 38.37 22.03
CA PRO A 8 2.22 36.97 22.31
C PRO A 8 3.35 36.19 21.64
N THR A 9 4.28 35.64 22.44
CA THR A 9 5.25 34.66 21.96
C THR A 9 4.46 33.40 21.61
N VAL A 10 4.10 33.27 20.34
CA VAL A 10 3.54 32.03 19.79
C VAL A 10 4.56 30.94 20.08
N GLY A 11 4.17 29.92 20.85
CA GLY A 11 5.05 28.83 21.25
C GLY A 11 5.79 28.26 20.06
N ALA A 12 7.09 27.97 20.24
CA ALA A 12 7.95 27.44 19.19
C ALA A 12 7.23 26.31 18.44
N LEU A 13 7.11 26.46 17.11
CA LEU A 13 6.65 25.41 16.22
C LEU A 13 7.52 24.18 16.52
N ARG A 14 6.88 23.16 17.12
CA ARG A 14 7.50 21.90 17.48
C ARG A 14 8.27 21.41 16.25
N GLU A 15 9.58 21.27 16.40
CA GLU A 15 10.48 20.79 15.35
C GLU A 15 9.86 19.53 14.75
N THR A 16 9.43 19.63 13.49
CA THR A 16 8.71 18.56 12.82
C THR A 16 9.65 17.36 12.76
N ALA A 17 9.31 16.29 13.46
CA ALA A 17 10.00 15.01 13.32
C ALA A 17 10.11 14.69 11.81
N GLU A 18 11.29 14.23 11.39
CA GLU A 18 11.57 13.83 10.00
C GLU A 18 10.38 13.01 9.44
N PRO A 19 9.89 13.35 8.23
CA PRO A 19 8.77 12.64 7.66
C PRO A 19 9.10 11.16 7.52
N SER A 20 8.31 10.31 8.18
CA SER A 20 8.49 8.86 8.11
C SER A 20 8.34 8.40 6.67
N SER A 21 9.32 7.66 6.15
CA SER A 21 9.30 7.07 4.82
C SER A 21 8.45 5.79 4.74
N LEU A 22 8.01 5.27 5.89
CA LEU A 22 7.24 4.03 6.00
C LEU A 22 5.93 4.04 5.19
N PRO A 23 5.07 5.08 5.22
CA PRO A 23 3.83 5.11 4.46
C PRO A 23 4.08 5.04 2.94
N VAL A 24 5.11 5.74 2.46
CA VAL A 24 5.51 5.72 1.04
C VAL A 24 6.03 4.34 0.64
N ALA A 25 6.84 3.71 1.49
CA ALA A 25 7.36 2.38 1.23
C ALA A 25 6.24 1.33 1.16
N LEU A 26 5.28 1.36 2.10
CA LEU A 26 4.14 0.45 2.11
C LEU A 26 3.22 0.66 0.90
N THR A 27 2.97 1.92 0.54
CA THR A 27 2.17 2.26 -0.67
C THR A 27 2.82 1.69 -1.92
N ARG A 28 4.13 1.92 -2.10
CA ARG A 28 4.87 1.37 -3.24
C ARG A 28 4.83 -0.16 -3.25
N LEU A 29 5.00 -0.80 -2.09
CA LEU A 29 4.94 -2.25 -1.96
C LEU A 29 3.55 -2.78 -2.35
N ALA A 30 2.46 -2.16 -1.91
CA ALA A 30 1.11 -2.59 -2.27
C ALA A 30 0.88 -2.51 -3.79
N TRP A 31 1.32 -1.41 -4.42
CA TRP A 31 1.22 -1.25 -5.88
C TRP A 31 2.11 -2.21 -6.67
N THR A 32 3.32 -2.55 -6.18
CA THR A 32 4.16 -3.54 -6.86
C THR A 32 3.57 -4.94 -6.74
N LEU A 33 3.02 -5.32 -5.59
CA LEU A 33 2.29 -6.58 -5.42
C LEU A 33 1.05 -6.65 -6.31
N PHE A 34 0.34 -5.54 -6.49
CA PHE A 34 -0.79 -5.46 -7.41
C PHE A 34 -0.35 -5.72 -8.85
N ALA A 35 0.69 -5.01 -9.32
CA ALA A 35 1.22 -5.21 -10.68
C ALA A 35 1.70 -6.67 -10.89
N ALA A 36 2.37 -7.26 -9.91
CA ALA A 36 2.77 -8.66 -9.94
C ALA A 36 1.57 -9.61 -10.00
N SER A 37 0.52 -9.35 -9.22
CA SER A 37 -0.72 -10.16 -9.24
C SER A 37 -1.40 -10.11 -10.60
N VAL A 38 -1.44 -8.94 -11.24
CA VAL A 38 -1.97 -8.78 -12.61
C VAL A 38 -1.13 -9.57 -13.61
N ALA A 39 0.20 -9.51 -13.50
CA ALA A 39 1.09 -10.28 -14.38
C ALA A 39 0.85 -11.80 -14.22
N VAL A 40 0.68 -12.30 -13.00
CA VAL A 40 0.32 -13.70 -12.73
C VAL A 40 -1.04 -14.06 -13.34
N LEU A 41 -2.05 -13.19 -13.20
CA LEU A 41 -3.36 -13.40 -13.81
C LEU A 41 -3.25 -13.51 -15.34
N VAL A 42 -2.52 -12.60 -15.98
CA VAL A 42 -2.27 -12.64 -17.42
C VAL A 42 -1.54 -13.93 -17.81
N ALA A 43 -0.45 -14.29 -17.12
CA ALA A 43 0.28 -15.52 -17.40
C ALA A 43 -0.63 -16.75 -17.31
N ARG A 44 -1.49 -16.82 -16.29
CA ARG A 44 -2.46 -17.91 -16.13
C ARG A 44 -3.43 -18.00 -17.30
N LEU A 45 -4.01 -16.87 -17.72
CA LEU A 45 -4.95 -16.85 -18.86
C LEU A 45 -4.29 -17.26 -20.18
N ARG A 46 -2.98 -17.05 -20.32
CA ARG A 46 -2.23 -17.38 -21.55
C ARG A 46 -1.72 -18.82 -21.56
N LEU A 47 -1.37 -19.37 -20.40
CA LEU A 47 -0.78 -20.70 -20.27
C LEU A 47 -1.81 -21.79 -19.96
N GLY A 48 -3.01 -21.44 -19.48
CA GLY A 48 -4.14 -22.35 -19.28
C GLY A 48 -3.96 -23.39 -18.17
N GLY A 49 -2.81 -23.42 -17.49
CA GLY A 49 -2.49 -24.41 -16.45
C GLY A 49 -3.10 -24.06 -15.09
N VAL A 50 -3.67 -25.06 -14.42
CA VAL A 50 -3.95 -25.00 -12.98
C VAL A 50 -2.63 -25.24 -12.23
N TRP A 51 -2.30 -24.34 -11.30
CA TRP A 51 -1.13 -24.50 -10.44
C TRP A 51 -1.56 -25.28 -9.21
N GLU A 52 -1.25 -26.57 -9.20
CA GLU A 52 -1.54 -27.48 -8.12
C GLU A 52 -0.25 -27.95 -7.46
N ILE A 53 -0.24 -27.91 -6.12
CA ILE A 53 0.71 -28.67 -5.31
C ILE A 53 -0.05 -29.92 -4.85
N PRO A 54 0.26 -31.11 -5.41
CA PRO A 54 -0.49 -32.33 -5.14
C PRO A 54 -0.60 -32.62 -3.63
N GLY A 55 -1.83 -32.80 -3.14
CA GLY A 55 -2.10 -33.11 -1.73
C GLY A 55 -2.07 -31.93 -0.76
N ALA A 56 -1.86 -30.69 -1.23
CA ALA A 56 -1.81 -29.51 -0.36
C ALA A 56 -2.78 -28.39 -0.78
N VAL A 57 -2.54 -27.77 -1.95
CA VAL A 57 -3.29 -26.57 -2.38
C VAL A 57 -3.42 -26.55 -3.90
N ALA A 58 -4.62 -26.23 -4.37
CA ALA A 58 -4.87 -25.84 -5.75
C ALA A 58 -5.02 -24.32 -5.83
N VAL A 59 -4.19 -23.68 -6.66
CA VAL A 59 -4.34 -22.26 -7.01
C VAL A 59 -5.17 -22.21 -8.28
N ASP A 60 -6.45 -21.90 -8.13
CA ASP A 60 -7.39 -21.73 -9.24
C ASP A 60 -7.43 -20.27 -9.77
N GLY A 61 -8.27 -20.02 -10.78
CA GLY A 61 -8.41 -18.68 -11.35
C GLY A 61 -9.05 -17.67 -10.39
N LEU A 62 -9.95 -18.12 -9.52
CA LEU A 62 -10.58 -17.26 -8.52
C LEU A 62 -9.56 -16.81 -7.47
N THR A 63 -8.69 -17.71 -7.02
CA THR A 63 -7.62 -17.42 -6.08
C THR A 63 -6.68 -16.36 -6.63
N VAL A 64 -6.25 -16.49 -7.88
CA VAL A 64 -5.39 -15.48 -8.52
C VAL A 64 -6.13 -14.15 -8.70
N LEU A 65 -7.43 -14.19 -9.06
CA LEU A 65 -8.24 -12.98 -9.13
C LEU A 65 -8.34 -12.29 -7.76
N MET A 66 -8.49 -13.05 -6.68
CA MET A 66 -8.53 -12.51 -5.33
C MET A 66 -7.21 -11.84 -4.93
N TRP A 67 -6.06 -12.33 -5.39
CA TRP A 67 -4.78 -11.64 -5.18
C TRP A 67 -4.78 -10.25 -5.79
N VAL A 68 -5.27 -10.11 -7.03
CA VAL A 68 -5.41 -8.82 -7.72
C VAL A 68 -6.33 -7.89 -6.94
N VAL A 69 -7.50 -8.37 -6.53
CA VAL A 69 -8.50 -7.57 -5.80
C VAL A 69 -7.96 -7.09 -4.45
N VAL A 70 -7.38 -7.98 -3.65
CA VAL A 70 -6.86 -7.64 -2.32
C VAL A 70 -5.70 -6.66 -2.41
N THR A 71 -4.76 -6.86 -3.33
CA THR A 71 -3.61 -5.96 -3.50
C THR A 71 -4.03 -4.61 -4.07
N PHE A 72 -5.04 -4.56 -4.94
CA PHE A 72 -5.64 -3.31 -5.42
C PHE A 72 -6.22 -2.49 -4.27
N PHE A 73 -7.13 -3.08 -3.48
CA PHE A 73 -7.74 -2.38 -2.35
C PHE A 73 -6.69 -1.97 -1.31
N SER A 74 -5.69 -2.81 -1.06
CA SER A 74 -4.56 -2.44 -0.20
C SER A 74 -3.82 -1.20 -0.74
N GLY A 75 -3.54 -1.15 -2.04
CA GLY A 75 -2.91 0.02 -2.67
C GLY A 75 -3.74 1.29 -2.51
N ILE A 76 -5.06 1.19 -2.68
CA ILE A 76 -5.99 2.30 -2.44
C ILE A 76 -5.93 2.74 -0.97
N VAL A 77 -6.07 1.82 0.00
CA VAL A 77 -6.05 2.14 1.43
C VAL A 77 -4.74 2.81 1.85
N HIS A 78 -3.59 2.34 1.38
CA HIS A 78 -2.30 2.92 1.75
C HIS A 78 -2.04 4.28 1.09
N SER A 79 -2.80 4.64 0.06
CA SER A 79 -2.68 5.92 -0.63
C SER A 79 -3.46 7.06 0.07
N TYR A 80 -4.34 6.75 1.03
CA TYR A 80 -5.16 7.70 1.79
C TYR A 80 -4.76 7.74 3.27
#